data_AF-A0A961P0T1-F1
#
_entry.id   AF-A0A961P0T1-F1
#
_cell.length_a   1.000
_cell.length_b   1.000
_cell.length_c   1.000
_cell.angle_alpha   90.00
_cell.angle_beta   90.00
_cell.angle_gamma   90.00
#
_symmetry.space_group_name_H-M   'P 1'
#
loop_
_entity.id
_entity.type
_entity.pdbx_description
1 polymer ?
#
loop_
_entity_poly.entity_id
_entity_poly.type
_entity_poly.pdbx_seq_one_letter_code
_entity_poly.pdbx_strand_id
1 'polypeptide(L)'
;MKALPVLSALLGLGMAAAGYLFLTGGAMAVPLAGQAAMAAVLLAVLLAIAGRSVTARDTPARDIGHSARQTGPDAVKLMDISDLPTFLDEYRDQSLWLRVVEGLDLKDPQASDVFEAMLRHPACENAVATALLDLCGAVEAFGPQAARFARQRARCYNLVRVIVERDFTVGYPARGLGDPDWLNRSALVTEIQTIAQAVPESDTAALPVPVDLLTTVPFGPPAHDRYRVDGSGVYRLG
;
A
#
# COMPACT_ATOMS: atom_id res chain seq x y z
N MET A 1 8.92 4.25 30.90
CA MET A 1 10.37 4.44 31.18
C MET A 1 10.95 5.34 30.10
N LYS A 2 11.83 6.27 30.49
CA LYS A 2 12.18 7.52 29.80
C LYS A 2 13.24 7.28 28.70
N ALA A 3 12.95 7.67 27.46
CA ALA A 3 13.90 7.67 26.35
C ALA A 3 13.66 8.88 25.41
N LEU A 4 13.52 10.08 25.98
CA LEU A 4 13.25 11.31 25.22
C LEU A 4 14.21 12.51 25.38
N PRO A 5 15.42 12.45 26.02
CA PRO A 5 16.33 13.60 26.01
C PRO A 5 17.50 13.54 25.02
N VAL A 6 17.75 12.41 24.34
CA VAL A 6 18.97 12.24 23.51
C VAL A 6 18.83 12.80 22.09
N LEU A 7 17.62 12.79 21.52
CA LEU A 7 17.41 13.27 20.14
C LEU A 7 17.52 14.80 20.02
N SER A 8 17.13 15.53 21.07
CA SER A 8 17.17 17.00 21.10
C SER A 8 18.62 17.54 21.18
N ALA A 9 19.54 16.78 21.80
CA ALA A 9 20.94 17.17 21.91
C ALA A 9 21.70 17.02 20.58
N LEU A 10 21.33 16.05 19.74
CA LEU A 10 21.96 15.82 18.44
C LEU A 10 21.51 16.83 17.38
N LEU A 11 20.25 17.30 17.43
CA LEU A 11 19.75 18.37 16.55
C LEU A 11 20.33 19.75 16.90
N GLY A 12 20.63 20.01 18.19
CA GLY A 12 21.25 21.26 18.63
C GLY A 12 22.71 21.44 18.18
N LEU A 13 23.48 20.35 18.14
CA LEU A 13 24.89 20.38 17.70
C LEU A 13 25.06 20.55 16.18
N GLY A 14 24.11 20.06 15.38
CA GLY A 14 24.14 20.20 13.91
C GLY A 14 23.88 21.63 13.42
N MET A 15 23.01 22.37 14.11
CA MET A 15 22.65 23.75 13.71
C MET A 15 23.73 24.78 14.10
N ALA A 16 24.50 24.53 15.18
CA ALA A 16 25.60 25.42 15.57
C ALA A 16 26.80 25.34 14.61
N ALA A 17 27.05 24.18 13.99
CA ALA A 17 28.14 24.00 13.03
C ALA A 17 27.84 24.63 11.65
N ALA A 18 26.57 24.66 11.24
CA ALA A 18 26.15 25.28 9.98
C ALA A 18 26.19 26.81 10.02
N GLY A 19 25.95 27.42 11.19
CA GLY A 19 25.98 28.87 11.36
C GLY A 19 27.39 29.49 11.33
N TYR A 20 28.44 28.72 11.63
CA TYR A 20 29.81 29.23 11.68
C TYR A 20 30.50 29.26 10.31
N LEU A 21 29.97 28.55 9.31
CA LEU A 21 30.60 28.40 7.99
C LEU A 21 30.18 29.47 6.97
N PHE A 22 29.23 30.36 7.31
CA PHE A 22 28.71 31.38 6.39
C PHE A 22 29.34 32.77 6.53
N LEU A 23 30.27 32.97 7.48
CA LEU A 23 30.81 34.30 7.80
C LEU A 23 32.26 34.55 7.38
N THR A 24 32.96 33.58 6.80
CA THR A 24 34.33 33.78 6.31
C THR A 24 34.43 33.40 4.84
N GLY A 25 34.38 34.41 3.97
CA GLY A 25 34.70 34.26 2.56
C GLY A 25 36.11 33.71 2.39
N GLY A 26 36.23 32.61 1.67
CA GLY A 26 37.50 31.97 1.35
C GLY A 26 37.27 30.74 0.49
N ALA A 27 37.75 30.79 -0.74
CA ALA A 27 37.73 29.67 -1.67
C ALA A 27 38.57 28.49 -1.16
N MET A 28 38.15 27.29 -1.57
CA MET A 28 38.92 26.03 -1.61
C MET A 28 39.23 25.35 -0.28
N ALA A 29 38.36 24.42 0.09
CA ALA A 29 38.64 23.06 0.55
C ALA A 29 37.40 22.59 1.32
N VAL A 30 36.59 21.71 0.73
CA VAL A 30 35.57 20.99 1.52
C VAL A 30 36.35 20.14 2.52
N PRO A 31 36.24 20.38 3.84
CA PRO A 31 37.07 19.68 4.80
C PRO A 31 36.66 18.21 4.79
N LEU A 32 37.65 17.30 4.74
CA LEU A 32 37.47 15.84 4.84
C LEU A 32 36.56 15.43 6.02
N ALA A 33 36.46 16.25 7.06
CA ALA A 33 35.55 16.07 8.19
C ALA A 33 34.06 16.08 7.80
N GLY A 34 33.65 16.90 6.81
CA GLY A 34 32.27 16.96 6.32
C GLY A 34 31.88 15.71 5.51
N GLN A 35 32.81 15.18 4.72
CA GLN A 35 32.61 13.93 3.97
C GLN A 35 32.57 12.72 4.91
N ALA A 36 33.40 12.70 5.96
CA ALA A 36 33.37 11.65 6.97
C ALA A 36 32.06 11.66 7.79
N ALA A 37 31.54 12.85 8.13
CA ALA A 37 30.26 12.97 8.82
C ALA A 37 29.10 12.50 7.95
N MET A 38 29.08 12.87 6.66
CA MET A 38 28.04 12.44 5.72
C MET A 38 28.10 10.93 5.46
N ALA A 39 29.30 10.36 5.34
CA ALA A 39 29.51 8.92 5.20
C ALA A 39 29.09 8.15 6.48
N ALA A 40 29.35 8.69 7.67
CA ALA A 40 28.92 8.10 8.93
C ALA A 40 27.39 8.11 9.09
N VAL A 41 26.71 9.17 8.65
CA VAL A 41 25.24 9.24 8.62
C VAL A 41 24.67 8.25 7.62
N LEU A 42 25.22 8.17 6.41
CA LEU A 42 24.80 7.19 5.40
C LEU A 42 25.02 5.76 5.87
N LEU A 43 26.16 5.48 6.52
CA LEU A 43 26.45 4.18 7.10
C LEU A 43 25.52 3.85 8.28
N ALA A 44 25.18 4.82 9.14
CA ALA A 44 24.22 4.62 10.22
C ALA A 44 22.80 4.35 9.70
N VAL A 45 22.38 5.02 8.62
CA VAL A 45 21.10 4.77 7.94
C VAL A 45 21.11 3.39 7.28
N LEU A 46 22.18 3.03 6.56
CA LEU A 46 22.32 1.71 5.95
C LEU A 46 22.40 0.59 6.99
N LEU A 47 23.04 0.81 8.14
CA LEU A 47 23.06 -0.13 9.26
C LEU A 47 21.71 -0.20 9.99
N ALA A 48 20.93 0.88 10.04
CA ALA A 48 19.56 0.84 10.55
C ALA A 48 18.62 0.06 9.60
N ILE A 49 18.85 0.15 8.29
CA ILE A 49 18.13 -0.63 7.27
C ILE A 49 18.58 -2.10 7.32
N ALA A 50 19.88 -2.38 7.36
CA ALA A 50 20.45 -3.73 7.43
C ALA A 50 20.14 -4.42 8.77
N GLY A 51 20.13 -3.67 9.88
CA GLY A 51 19.71 -4.13 11.20
C GLY A 51 18.20 -4.40 11.28
N ARG A 52 17.38 -3.73 10.45
CA ARG A 52 15.98 -4.10 10.21
C ARG A 52 15.80 -5.27 9.22
N SER A 53 16.84 -5.64 8.48
CA SER A 53 16.79 -6.69 7.46
C SER A 53 16.96 -8.11 8.00
N VAL A 54 17.27 -8.29 9.29
CA VAL A 54 17.48 -9.62 9.93
C VAL A 54 16.39 -9.99 10.94
N THR A 55 15.40 -9.12 11.15
CA THR A 55 14.08 -9.64 11.48
C THR A 55 13.36 -9.79 10.16
N ALA A 56 13.38 -11.02 9.62
CA ALA A 56 12.26 -11.47 8.83
C ALA A 56 11.01 -11.02 9.59
N ARG A 57 10.36 -9.96 9.11
CA ARG A 57 8.95 -9.82 9.36
C ARG A 57 8.38 -11.05 8.69
N ASP A 58 8.25 -12.12 9.48
CA ASP A 58 6.91 -12.63 9.73
C ASP A 58 6.04 -11.39 9.93
N THR A 59 5.59 -10.81 8.82
CA THR A 59 4.26 -10.23 8.76
C THR A 59 3.46 -11.29 9.49
N PRO A 60 2.92 -11.04 10.71
CA PRO A 60 1.98 -11.99 11.25
C PRO A 60 1.03 -12.17 10.08
N ALA A 61 0.97 -13.40 9.54
CA ALA A 61 -0.04 -13.77 8.56
C ALA A 61 -1.27 -13.10 9.13
N ARG A 62 -1.74 -12.02 8.48
CA ARG A 62 -2.85 -11.22 9.02
C ARG A 62 -3.82 -12.31 9.34
N ASP A 63 -4.15 -12.45 10.62
CA ASP A 63 -5.00 -13.53 11.06
C ASP A 63 -6.37 -13.11 10.52
N ILE A 64 -6.56 -13.37 9.23
CA ILE A 64 -7.80 -13.74 8.58
C ILE A 64 -8.15 -15.15 9.12
N GLY A 65 -7.68 -15.52 10.32
CA GLY A 65 -8.44 -16.24 11.32
C GLY A 65 -9.86 -15.73 11.28
N HIS A 66 -10.63 -16.41 10.44
CA HIS A 66 -11.95 -16.88 10.74
C HIS A 66 -12.74 -15.92 11.62
N SER A 67 -12.94 -14.69 11.16
CA SER A 67 -14.27 -14.09 11.29
C SER A 67 -15.20 -14.76 10.27
N ALA A 68 -15.29 -16.09 10.37
CA ALA A 68 -16.58 -16.75 10.38
C ALA A 68 -17.33 -16.17 11.59
N ARG A 69 -17.72 -14.89 11.51
CA ARG A 69 -18.88 -14.42 12.25
C ARG A 69 -19.96 -15.39 11.81
N GLN A 70 -20.34 -16.23 12.78
CA GLN A 70 -21.45 -17.15 12.70
C GLN A 70 -22.50 -16.51 11.81
N THR A 71 -22.90 -17.23 10.76
CA THR A 71 -24.10 -16.92 10.00
C THR A 71 -25.17 -16.57 11.03
N GLY A 72 -25.48 -15.28 11.17
CA GLY A 72 -26.75 -14.92 11.76
C GLY A 72 -27.81 -15.69 10.97
N PRO A 73 -28.89 -16.16 11.61
CA PRO A 73 -29.91 -16.99 10.97
C PRO A 73 -30.56 -16.37 9.71
N ASP A 74 -30.22 -15.12 9.35
CA ASP A 74 -30.84 -14.33 8.29
C ASP A 74 -29.94 -14.05 7.07
N ALA A 75 -28.75 -14.64 6.98
CA ALA A 75 -27.87 -14.44 5.81
C ALA A 75 -28.35 -15.25 4.59
N VAL A 76 -28.75 -14.58 3.52
CA VAL A 76 -29.21 -15.22 2.27
C VAL A 76 -28.09 -15.26 1.26
N LYS A 77 -27.69 -16.46 0.82
CA LYS A 77 -26.71 -16.62 -0.27
C LYS A 77 -27.32 -16.08 -1.57
N LEU A 78 -26.61 -15.14 -2.21
CA LEU A 78 -27.03 -14.52 -3.46
C LEU A 78 -26.45 -15.24 -4.68
N MET A 79 -25.20 -15.70 -4.60
CA MET A 79 -24.51 -16.38 -5.71
C MET A 79 -23.28 -17.16 -5.25
N ASP A 80 -22.75 -17.98 -6.15
CA ASP A 80 -21.44 -18.61 -6.06
C ASP A 80 -20.32 -17.66 -6.53
N ILE A 81 -19.11 -17.88 -6.02
CA ILE A 81 -17.95 -17.02 -6.32
C ILE A 81 -17.57 -17.02 -7.81
N SER A 82 -17.86 -18.12 -8.53
CA SER A 82 -17.61 -18.24 -9.97
C SER A 82 -18.41 -17.25 -10.82
N ASP A 83 -19.58 -16.82 -10.32
CA ASP A 83 -20.48 -15.91 -11.03
C ASP A 83 -20.21 -14.44 -10.66
N LEU A 84 -19.29 -14.21 -9.73
CA LEU A 84 -19.04 -12.89 -9.15
C LEU A 84 -18.59 -11.84 -10.19
N PRO A 85 -17.71 -12.12 -11.16
CA PRO A 85 -17.34 -11.12 -12.17
C PRO A 85 -18.54 -10.57 -12.94
N THR A 86 -19.44 -11.44 -13.39
CA THR A 86 -20.68 -11.05 -14.09
C THR A 86 -21.59 -10.26 -13.16
N PHE A 87 -21.74 -10.71 -11.92
CA PHE A 87 -22.58 -10.02 -10.95
C PHE A 87 -22.07 -8.62 -10.62
N LEU A 88 -20.75 -8.41 -10.50
CA LEU A 88 -20.18 -7.10 -10.21
C LEU A 88 -20.34 -6.11 -11.37
N ASP A 89 -20.34 -6.60 -12.62
CA ASP A 89 -20.56 -5.78 -13.82
C ASP A 89 -22.00 -5.21 -13.86
N GLU A 90 -22.98 -6.05 -13.53
CA GLU A 90 -24.39 -5.67 -13.40
C GLU A 90 -24.65 -4.85 -12.13
N TYR A 91 -24.08 -5.30 -11.01
CA TYR A 91 -24.31 -4.79 -9.66
C TYR A 91 -23.10 -4.01 -9.15
N ARG A 92 -23.06 -2.73 -9.54
CA ARG A 92 -21.92 -1.81 -9.30
C ARG A 92 -21.89 -1.21 -7.89
N ASP A 93 -22.38 -1.94 -6.89
CA ASP A 93 -22.36 -1.49 -5.49
C ASP A 93 -20.94 -1.54 -4.94
N GLN A 94 -20.34 -0.38 -4.75
CA GLN A 94 -18.96 -0.25 -4.32
C GLN A 94 -18.73 -0.75 -2.88
N SER A 95 -19.78 -0.80 -2.05
CA SER A 95 -19.67 -1.44 -0.73
C SER A 95 -19.54 -2.96 -0.85
N LEU A 96 -20.29 -3.59 -1.77
CA LEU A 96 -20.08 -5.01 -2.08
C LEU A 96 -18.65 -5.25 -2.57
N TRP A 97 -18.17 -4.41 -3.48
CA TRP A 97 -16.83 -4.53 -4.04
C TRP A 97 -15.77 -4.48 -2.95
N LEU A 98 -15.93 -3.60 -1.95
CA LEU A 98 -15.03 -3.58 -0.80
C LEU A 98 -15.13 -4.83 0.07
N ARG A 99 -16.35 -5.37 0.27
CA ARG A 99 -16.55 -6.66 0.97
C ARG A 99 -15.91 -7.83 0.24
N VAL A 100 -15.84 -7.79 -1.09
CA VAL A 100 -15.10 -8.76 -1.90
C VAL A 100 -13.60 -8.69 -1.60
N VAL A 101 -13.03 -7.48 -1.49
CA VAL A 101 -11.62 -7.29 -1.10
C VAL A 101 -11.33 -7.84 0.30
N GLU A 102 -12.24 -7.65 1.24
CA GLU A 102 -12.08 -8.15 2.61
C GLU A 102 -12.27 -9.67 2.74
N GLY A 103 -13.18 -10.23 1.95
CA GLY A 103 -13.67 -11.60 2.12
C GLY A 103 -12.89 -12.67 1.36
N LEU A 104 -12.16 -12.29 0.29
CA LEU A 104 -11.45 -13.23 -0.56
C LEU A 104 -9.94 -13.26 -0.28
N ASP A 105 -9.37 -14.47 -0.30
CA ASP A 105 -7.93 -14.67 -0.16
C ASP A 105 -7.23 -14.60 -1.53
N LEU A 106 -6.21 -13.75 -1.65
CA LEU A 106 -5.35 -13.65 -2.85
C LEU A 106 -4.65 -14.97 -3.24
N LYS A 107 -4.56 -15.94 -2.33
CA LYS A 107 -4.07 -17.29 -2.63
C LYS A 107 -5.04 -18.09 -3.49
N ASP A 108 -6.33 -17.77 -3.46
CA ASP A 108 -7.33 -18.36 -4.34
C ASP A 108 -7.14 -17.82 -5.77
N PRO A 109 -6.91 -18.69 -6.79
CA PRO A 109 -6.86 -18.25 -8.18
C PRO A 109 -8.11 -17.47 -8.62
N GLN A 110 -9.29 -17.89 -8.19
CA GLN A 110 -10.56 -17.26 -8.59
C GLN A 110 -10.67 -15.84 -8.04
N ALA A 111 -10.18 -15.59 -6.82
CA ALA A 111 -10.15 -14.26 -6.24
C ALA A 111 -9.32 -13.28 -7.08
N SER A 112 -8.19 -13.73 -7.63
CA SER A 112 -7.34 -12.89 -8.49
C SER A 112 -8.07 -12.43 -9.76
N ASP A 113 -8.82 -13.33 -10.39
CA ASP A 113 -9.58 -13.02 -11.61
C ASP A 113 -10.72 -12.04 -11.31
N VAL A 114 -11.41 -12.22 -10.17
CA VAL A 114 -12.43 -11.26 -9.69
C VAL A 114 -11.81 -9.89 -9.45
N PHE A 115 -10.69 -9.81 -8.73
CA PHE A 115 -10.02 -8.54 -8.44
C PHE A 115 -9.54 -7.84 -9.71
N GLU A 116 -9.00 -8.58 -10.68
CA GLU A 116 -8.62 -8.00 -11.97
C GLU A 116 -9.84 -7.44 -12.73
N ALA A 117 -10.95 -8.19 -12.77
CA ALA A 117 -12.19 -7.73 -13.39
C ALA A 117 -12.72 -6.44 -12.74
N MET A 118 -12.73 -6.39 -11.40
CA MET A 118 -13.08 -5.19 -10.63
C MET A 118 -12.18 -4.00 -11.01
N LEU A 119 -10.85 -4.20 -10.99
CA LEU A 119 -9.88 -3.15 -11.26
C LEU A 119 -9.93 -2.63 -12.70
N ARG A 120 -10.38 -3.44 -13.66
CA ARG A 120 -10.56 -3.01 -15.06
C ARG A 120 -11.90 -2.34 -15.30
N HIS A 121 -12.92 -2.62 -14.49
CA HIS A 121 -14.24 -2.05 -14.70
C HIS A 121 -14.25 -0.53 -14.43
N PRO A 122 -14.80 0.32 -15.33
CA PRO A 122 -14.79 1.78 -15.20
C PRO A 122 -15.42 2.38 -13.93
N ALA A 123 -16.17 1.58 -13.17
CA ALA A 123 -16.90 2.00 -11.98
C ALA A 123 -16.13 1.71 -10.69
N CYS A 124 -15.00 0.99 -10.76
CA CYS A 124 -14.15 0.73 -9.60
C CYS A 124 -13.75 2.05 -8.95
N GLU A 125 -14.12 2.25 -7.70
CA GLU A 125 -13.73 3.44 -6.95
C GLU A 125 -12.29 3.35 -6.45
N ASN A 126 -11.71 4.52 -6.24
CA ASN A 126 -10.37 4.74 -5.71
C ASN A 126 -10.17 4.01 -4.37
N ALA A 127 -11.17 4.05 -3.49
CA ALA A 127 -11.14 3.36 -2.21
C ALA A 127 -10.97 1.83 -2.38
N VAL A 128 -11.65 1.22 -3.36
CA VAL A 128 -11.53 -0.22 -3.66
C VAL A 128 -10.15 -0.55 -4.24
N ALA A 129 -9.66 0.23 -5.19
CA ALA A 129 -8.34 0.04 -5.78
C ALA A 129 -7.21 0.21 -4.74
N THR A 130 -7.33 1.18 -3.83
CA THR A 130 -6.35 1.42 -2.77
C THR A 130 -6.41 0.32 -1.70
N ALA A 131 -7.60 -0.16 -1.36
CA ALA A 131 -7.77 -1.33 -0.50
C ALA A 131 -7.10 -2.58 -1.07
N LEU A 132 -7.22 -2.82 -2.39
CA LEU A 132 -6.52 -3.92 -3.08
C LEU A 132 -5.00 -3.72 -3.12
N LEU A 133 -4.54 -2.49 -3.26
CA LEU A 133 -3.12 -2.14 -3.21
C LEU A 133 -2.51 -2.48 -1.84
N ASP A 134 -3.21 -2.12 -0.76
CA ASP A 134 -2.84 -2.46 0.62
C ASP A 134 -2.85 -3.97 0.86
N LEU A 135 -3.93 -4.66 0.45
CA LEU A 135 -4.07 -6.12 0.57
C LEU A 135 -2.92 -6.86 -0.14
N CYS A 136 -2.49 -6.36 -1.30
CA CYS A 136 -1.35 -6.91 -2.03
C CYS A 136 -0.01 -6.72 -1.32
N GLY A 137 0.08 -5.89 -0.28
CA GLY A 137 1.35 -5.48 0.32
C GLY A 137 2.27 -4.86 -0.75
N ALA A 138 1.69 -4.04 -1.62
CA ALA A 138 2.27 -3.63 -2.90
C ALA A 138 3.49 -2.70 -2.80
N VAL A 139 3.85 -2.27 -1.60
CA VAL A 139 4.96 -1.33 -1.34
C VAL A 139 6.24 -1.77 -2.05
N GLU A 140 6.58 -3.06 -2.00
CA GLU A 140 7.79 -3.60 -2.63
C GLU A 140 7.78 -3.49 -4.17
N ALA A 141 6.59 -3.43 -4.79
CA ALA A 141 6.44 -3.33 -6.25
C ALA A 141 6.93 -1.99 -6.81
N PHE A 142 7.02 -0.96 -5.96
CA PHE A 142 7.47 0.38 -6.31
C PHE A 142 8.94 0.64 -5.95
N GLY A 143 9.66 -0.39 -5.49
CA GLY A 143 10.99 -0.26 -4.90
C GLY A 143 12.06 -1.13 -5.55
N PRO A 144 13.29 -1.09 -5.00
CA PRO A 144 14.41 -1.94 -5.46
C PRO A 144 14.15 -3.46 -5.36
N GLN A 145 13.12 -3.86 -4.62
CA GLN A 145 12.74 -5.27 -4.46
C GLN A 145 11.65 -5.71 -5.44
N ALA A 146 11.22 -4.84 -6.37
CA ALA A 146 10.11 -5.12 -7.26
C ALA A 146 10.29 -6.40 -8.07
N ALA A 147 11.50 -6.68 -8.58
CA ALA A 147 11.80 -7.92 -9.28
C ALA A 147 11.61 -9.17 -8.40
N ARG A 148 11.94 -9.09 -7.11
CA ARG A 148 11.71 -10.18 -6.15
C ARG A 148 10.22 -10.32 -5.85
N PHE A 149 9.54 -9.21 -5.61
CA PHE A 149 8.10 -9.19 -5.38
C PHE A 149 7.32 -9.79 -6.55
N ALA A 150 7.67 -9.42 -7.79
CA ALA A 150 7.08 -9.98 -9.01
C ALA A 150 7.25 -11.51 -9.10
N ARG A 151 8.39 -12.05 -8.67
CA ARG A 151 8.62 -13.51 -8.65
C ARG A 151 7.88 -14.23 -7.54
N GLN A 152 7.86 -13.65 -6.33
CA GLN A 152 7.29 -14.30 -5.14
C GLN A 152 5.78 -14.12 -5.03
N ARG A 153 5.24 -13.03 -5.59
CA ARG A 153 3.83 -12.62 -5.50
C ARG A 153 3.31 -12.20 -6.86
N ALA A 154 3.52 -13.04 -7.88
CA ALA A 154 3.18 -12.74 -9.28
C ALA A 154 1.73 -12.23 -9.48
N ARG A 155 0.75 -12.82 -8.79
CA ARG A 155 -0.65 -12.36 -8.84
C ARG A 155 -0.82 -10.96 -8.30
N CYS A 156 -0.29 -10.69 -7.10
CA CYS A 156 -0.32 -9.34 -6.51
C CYS A 156 0.38 -8.34 -7.42
N TYR A 157 1.56 -8.67 -7.95
CA TYR A 157 2.27 -7.80 -8.87
C TYR A 157 1.46 -7.49 -10.13
N ASN A 158 0.75 -8.47 -10.69
CA ASN A 158 -0.15 -8.24 -11.82
C ASN A 158 -1.31 -7.31 -11.46
N LEU A 159 -1.96 -7.48 -10.31
CA LEU A 159 -3.03 -6.59 -9.85
C LEU A 159 -2.52 -5.15 -9.65
N VAL A 160 -1.34 -5.00 -9.02
CA VAL A 160 -0.70 -3.69 -8.85
C VAL A 160 -0.38 -3.06 -10.19
N ARG A 161 0.10 -3.84 -11.17
CA ARG A 161 0.33 -3.37 -12.53
C ARG A 161 -0.96 -2.87 -13.18
N VAL A 162 -2.08 -3.60 -13.05
CA VAL A 162 -3.39 -3.14 -13.55
C VAL A 162 -3.82 -1.83 -12.89
N ILE A 163 -3.60 -1.69 -11.57
CA ILE A 163 -3.88 -0.45 -10.83
C ILE A 163 -3.10 0.72 -11.43
N VAL A 164 -1.80 0.53 -11.58
CA VAL A 164 -0.89 1.54 -12.13
C VAL A 164 -1.28 1.90 -13.56
N GLU A 165 -1.40 0.91 -14.44
CA GLU A 165 -1.76 1.12 -15.86
C GLU A 165 -3.08 1.91 -15.98
N ARG A 166 -4.08 1.59 -15.15
CA ARG A 166 -5.35 2.31 -15.17
C ARG A 166 -5.25 3.72 -14.61
N ASP A 167 -4.52 3.91 -13.51
CA ASP A 167 -4.34 5.23 -12.91
C ASP A 167 -3.79 6.24 -13.93
N PHE A 168 -2.75 5.84 -14.67
CA PHE A 168 -2.11 6.69 -15.68
C PHE A 168 -2.94 6.93 -16.95
N THR A 169 -3.96 6.11 -17.23
CA THR A 169 -4.72 6.18 -18.49
C THR A 169 -6.12 6.74 -18.34
N VAL A 170 -6.83 6.37 -17.27
CA VAL A 170 -8.24 6.70 -17.06
C VAL A 170 -8.49 7.23 -15.65
N GLY A 171 -7.69 6.80 -14.66
CA GLY A 171 -7.90 7.09 -13.26
C GLY A 171 -9.02 6.26 -12.62
N TYR A 172 -9.26 6.56 -11.34
CA TYR A 172 -10.30 5.95 -10.52
C TYR A 172 -11.26 7.02 -9.98
N PRO A 173 -12.59 6.87 -10.13
CA PRO A 173 -13.55 7.74 -9.44
C PRO A 173 -13.36 7.68 -7.92
N ALA A 174 -13.63 8.78 -7.21
CA ALA A 174 -13.38 8.90 -5.76
C ALA A 174 -14.59 9.46 -4.97
N ARG A 175 -15.79 9.39 -5.58
CA ARG A 175 -17.01 10.03 -5.07
C ARG A 175 -18.05 9.02 -4.56
N GLY A 176 -17.95 7.77 -4.97
CA GLY A 176 -18.94 6.73 -4.68
C GLY A 176 -18.70 6.00 -3.37
N LEU A 177 -17.47 6.05 -2.83
CA LEU A 177 -17.09 5.31 -1.63
C LEU A 177 -15.94 6.02 -0.89
N GLY A 178 -16.04 6.11 0.44
CA GLY A 178 -14.95 6.52 1.33
C GLY A 178 -13.96 5.38 1.60
N ASP A 179 -12.78 5.71 2.13
CA ASP A 179 -11.84 4.67 2.58
C ASP A 179 -12.45 3.82 3.71
N PRO A 180 -12.19 2.50 3.75
CA PRO A 180 -12.56 1.69 4.90
C PRO A 180 -11.75 2.09 6.14
N ASP A 181 -12.35 1.96 7.32
CA ASP A 181 -11.73 2.32 8.60
C ASP A 181 -10.40 1.60 8.89
N TRP A 182 -10.19 0.42 8.30
CA TRP A 182 -8.96 -0.36 8.46
C TRP A 182 -7.82 0.06 7.52
N LEU A 183 -8.09 0.89 6.51
CA LEU A 183 -7.09 1.36 5.55
C LEU A 183 -6.47 2.66 6.05
N ASN A 184 -5.18 2.62 6.38
CA ASN A 184 -4.41 3.82 6.64
C ASN A 184 -3.72 4.31 5.36
N ARG A 185 -4.48 4.99 4.50
CA ARG A 185 -3.98 5.55 3.23
C ARG A 185 -2.73 6.39 3.44
N SER A 186 -2.72 7.28 4.45
CA SER A 186 -1.57 8.18 4.68
C SER A 186 -0.26 7.42 4.96
N ALA A 187 -0.33 6.32 5.72
CA ALA A 187 0.81 5.47 5.99
C ALA A 187 1.27 4.75 4.71
N LEU A 188 0.32 4.20 3.94
CA LEU A 188 0.61 3.52 2.67
C LEU A 188 1.31 4.45 1.66
N VAL A 189 0.81 5.68 1.50
CA VAL A 189 1.42 6.69 0.61
C VAL A 189 2.85 7.00 1.04
N THR A 190 3.04 7.24 2.35
CA THR A 190 4.37 7.55 2.91
C THR A 190 5.35 6.40 2.66
N GLU A 191 4.92 5.17 2.84
CA GLU A 191 5.76 3.98 2.65
C GLU A 191 6.16 3.80 1.18
N ILE A 192 5.18 3.90 0.27
CA ILE A 192 5.41 3.80 -1.18
C ILE A 192 6.38 4.89 -1.66
N GLN A 193 6.15 6.14 -1.27
CA GLN A 193 7.02 7.27 -1.66
C GLN A 193 8.45 7.09 -1.15
N THR A 194 8.60 6.64 0.10
CA THR A 194 9.93 6.41 0.70
C THR A 194 10.70 5.34 -0.06
N ILE A 195 10.06 4.24 -0.42
CA ILE A 195 10.71 3.12 -1.10
C ILE A 195 10.97 3.42 -2.58
N ALA A 196 10.08 4.17 -3.24
CA ALA A 196 10.27 4.62 -4.62
C ALA A 196 11.50 5.54 -4.77
N GLN A 197 11.82 6.35 -3.77
CA GLN A 197 13.03 7.20 -3.78
C GLN A 197 14.34 6.41 -3.75
N ALA A 198 14.30 5.15 -3.30
CA ALA A 198 15.48 4.29 -3.25
C ALA A 198 15.73 3.52 -4.56
N VAL A 199 14.87 3.67 -5.57
CA VAL A 199 14.95 2.95 -6.86
C VAL A 199 16.08 3.52 -7.72
N PRO A 200 17.06 2.71 -8.13
CA PRO A 200 18.06 3.14 -9.11
C PRO A 200 17.41 3.39 -10.48
N GLU A 201 17.87 4.40 -11.22
CA GLU A 201 17.34 4.74 -12.57
C GLU A 201 17.34 3.56 -13.56
N SER A 202 18.20 2.57 -13.34
CA SER A 202 18.32 1.38 -14.19
C SER A 202 17.38 0.22 -13.84
N ASP A 203 16.60 0.31 -12.75
CA ASP A 203 15.72 -0.78 -12.33
C ASP A 203 14.37 -0.71 -13.06
N THR A 204 14.25 -1.49 -14.13
CA THR A 204 13.06 -1.56 -14.97
C THR A 204 11.94 -2.43 -14.39
N ALA A 205 12.19 -3.13 -13.28
CA ALA A 205 11.19 -3.98 -12.64
C ALA A 205 10.29 -3.20 -11.68
N ALA A 206 10.72 -2.02 -11.21
CA ALA A 206 9.90 -1.17 -10.36
C ALA A 206 8.74 -0.56 -11.17
N LEU A 207 7.52 -0.66 -10.63
CA LEU A 207 6.36 0.01 -11.20
C LEU A 207 6.41 1.51 -10.85
N PRO A 208 5.91 2.40 -11.73
CA PRO A 208 5.73 3.80 -11.38
C PRO A 208 4.65 3.95 -10.30
N VAL A 209 4.83 4.93 -9.42
CA VAL A 209 3.88 5.21 -8.34
C VAL A 209 2.58 5.77 -8.93
N PRO A 210 1.38 5.22 -8.60
CA PRO A 210 0.10 5.72 -9.06
C PRO A 210 -0.31 6.95 -8.24
N VAL A 211 0.24 8.12 -8.62
CA VAL A 211 0.14 9.36 -7.84
C VAL A 211 -1.31 9.82 -7.71
N ASP A 212 -2.10 9.74 -8.77
CA ASP A 212 -3.48 10.25 -8.77
C ASP A 212 -4.36 9.39 -7.85
N LEU A 213 -4.23 8.07 -7.93
CA LEU A 213 -4.88 7.14 -7.00
C LEU A 213 -4.54 7.48 -5.55
N LEU A 214 -3.25 7.63 -5.24
CA LEU A 214 -2.75 7.74 -3.88
C LEU A 214 -3.01 9.09 -3.23
N THR A 215 -2.96 10.17 -4.02
CA THR A 215 -3.13 11.54 -3.53
C THR A 215 -4.58 12.01 -3.55
N THR A 216 -5.45 11.36 -4.33
CA THR A 216 -6.89 11.63 -4.31
C THR A 216 -7.54 11.00 -3.09
N VAL A 217 -8.00 11.83 -2.16
CA VAL A 217 -8.75 11.39 -0.98
C VAL A 217 -10.22 11.14 -1.36
N PRO A 218 -10.75 9.91 -1.19
CA PRO A 218 -12.15 9.64 -1.46
C PRO A 218 -13.07 10.37 -0.49
N PHE A 219 -14.17 10.93 -1.01
CA PHE A 219 -15.15 11.72 -0.23
C PHE A 219 -16.57 11.13 -0.29
N GLY A 220 -16.70 9.88 -0.75
CA GLY A 220 -17.95 9.14 -0.74
C GLY A 220 -18.40 8.71 0.66
N PRO A 221 -19.60 8.14 0.78
CA PRO A 221 -20.09 7.58 2.04
C PRO A 221 -19.23 6.37 2.47
N PRO A 222 -19.21 6.02 3.77
CA PRO A 222 -18.61 4.78 4.22
C PRO A 222 -19.33 3.56 3.61
N ALA A 223 -18.60 2.45 3.50
CA ALA A 223 -19.18 1.19 3.05
C ALA A 223 -20.30 0.74 3.99
N HIS A 224 -21.38 0.21 3.42
CA HIS A 224 -22.48 -0.35 4.22
C HIS A 224 -22.31 -1.87 4.45
N ASP A 225 -22.93 -2.36 5.53
CA ASP A 225 -22.72 -3.71 6.05
C ASP A 225 -23.75 -4.71 5.52
N ARG A 226 -24.28 -4.51 4.30
CA ARG A 226 -25.34 -5.39 3.74
C ARG A 226 -24.83 -6.72 3.20
N TYR A 227 -23.51 -6.87 3.04
CA TYR A 227 -22.93 -8.03 2.39
C TYR A 227 -21.86 -8.69 3.26
N ARG A 228 -21.83 -10.02 3.21
CA ARG A 228 -20.69 -10.84 3.61
C ARG A 228 -20.20 -11.59 2.38
N VAL A 229 -18.90 -11.60 2.16
CA VAL A 229 -18.26 -12.36 1.09
C VAL A 229 -17.27 -13.32 1.72
N ASP A 230 -17.25 -14.56 1.23
CA ASP A 230 -16.24 -15.55 1.56
C ASP A 230 -15.96 -16.42 0.31
N GLY A 231 -15.02 -17.37 0.41
CA GLY A 231 -14.66 -18.24 -0.72
C GLY A 231 -15.81 -19.11 -1.26
N SER A 232 -16.96 -19.19 -0.56
CA SER A 232 -18.15 -19.91 -1.03
C SER A 232 -19.12 -19.02 -1.82
N GLY A 233 -18.99 -17.70 -1.73
CA GLY A 233 -19.82 -16.75 -2.48
C GLY A 233 -20.23 -15.50 -1.72
N VAL A 234 -21.29 -14.85 -2.21
CA VAL A 234 -21.81 -13.59 -1.66
C VAL A 234 -23.10 -13.85 -0.89
N TYR A 235 -23.21 -13.25 0.29
CA TYR A 235 -24.35 -13.36 1.18
C TYR A 235 -24.89 -11.97 1.51
N ARG A 236 -26.21 -11.80 1.45
CA ARG A 236 -26.89 -10.60 1.94
C ARG A 236 -27.22 -10.76 3.42
N LEU A 237 -26.87 -9.77 4.21
CA LEU A 237 -27.23 -9.66 5.63
C LEU A 237 -28.60 -8.97 5.74
N GLY A 238 -29.47 -9.53 6.60
CA GLY A 238 -30.82 -9.04 6.87
C GLY A 238 -30.88 -7.76 7.69
#